data_AF-A0A966CE87-F1
#
_entry.id   AF-A0A966CE87-F1
#
_cell.length_a   1.000
_cell.length_b   1.000
_cell.length_c   1.000
_cell.angle_alpha   90.00
_cell.angle_beta   90.00
_cell.angle_gamma   90.00
#
_symmetry.space_group_name_H-M   'P 1'
#
loop_
_entity.id
_entity.type
_entity.pdbx_description
1 polymer ?
#
loop_
_entity_poly.entity_id
_entity_poly.type
_entity_poly.pdbx_seq_one_letter_code
_entity_poly.pdbx_strand_id
1 'polypeptide(L)'
;MKNRANNQIKGIVFILVSAFFYGTYGIWSRLMAVSFGEFTQAWTRGLLLLIVILILNLKFKIFKKIERTNLPWFIIIALSGGLNQAPYFFGFKHLTIGTATMLFYAALVIGGYLIGKLAFNEKITITKYISLFLAIAGMLVIYR
;
A
#
# COMPACT_ATOMS: atom_id res chain seq x y z
N MET A 1 -13.13 -21.08 -22.87
CA MET A 1 -11.84 -21.33 -22.17
C MET A 1 -10.71 -20.38 -22.55
N LYS A 2 -10.51 -20.02 -23.84
CA LYS A 2 -9.45 -19.10 -24.32
C LYS A 2 -9.39 -17.72 -23.60
N ASN A 3 -10.53 -17.19 -23.18
CA ASN A 3 -10.62 -15.91 -22.44
C ASN A 3 -10.12 -15.98 -20.98
N ARG A 4 -10.15 -17.15 -20.33
CA ARG A 4 -9.67 -17.28 -18.94
C ARG A 4 -8.15 -17.23 -18.87
N ALA A 5 -7.46 -17.93 -19.77
CA ALA A 5 -5.99 -17.94 -19.83
C ALA A 5 -5.43 -16.54 -20.14
N ASN A 6 -6.05 -15.80 -21.06
CA ASN A 6 -5.63 -14.44 -21.39
C ASN A 6 -5.83 -13.47 -20.21
N ASN A 7 -6.92 -13.64 -19.43
CA ASN A 7 -7.14 -12.85 -18.23
C ASN A 7 -6.18 -13.23 -17.08
N GLN A 8 -5.77 -14.49 -16.98
CA GLN A 8 -4.76 -14.94 -16.01
C GLN A 8 -3.39 -14.33 -16.31
N ILE A 9 -2.96 -14.35 -17.59
CA ILE A 9 -1.69 -13.74 -18.00
C ILE A 9 -1.70 -12.24 -17.71
N LYS A 10 -2.78 -11.53 -18.04
CA LYS A 10 -2.95 -10.11 -17.69
C LYS A 10 -2.86 -9.86 -16.18
N GLY A 11 -3.50 -10.71 -15.38
CA GLY A 11 -3.43 -10.64 -13.92
C GLY A 11 -2.00 -10.81 -13.41
N ILE A 12 -1.27 -11.82 -13.91
CA ILE A 12 0.14 -12.06 -13.57
C ILE A 12 0.99 -10.85 -13.93
N VAL A 13 0.82 -10.31 -15.14
CA VAL A 13 1.55 -9.11 -15.59
C VAL A 13 1.27 -7.92 -14.67
N PHE A 14 0.02 -7.65 -14.30
CA PHE A 14 -0.31 -6.54 -13.39
C PHE A 14 0.30 -6.73 -12.00
N ILE A 15 0.35 -7.96 -11.48
CA ILE A 15 0.99 -8.25 -10.20
C ILE A 15 2.50 -8.00 -10.29
N LEU A 16 3.17 -8.46 -11.35
CA LEU A 16 4.61 -8.26 -11.54
C LEU A 16 4.97 -6.78 -11.70
N VAL A 17 4.19 -6.04 -12.49
CA VAL A 17 4.36 -4.59 -12.66
C VAL A 17 4.17 -3.86 -11.33
N SER A 18 3.13 -4.22 -10.56
CA SER A 18 2.91 -3.66 -9.23
C SER A 18 4.08 -3.95 -8.29
N ALA A 19 4.56 -5.20 -8.26
CA ALA A 19 5.69 -5.61 -7.43
C ALA A 19 6.98 -4.84 -7.77
N PHE A 20 7.24 -4.60 -9.06
CA PHE A 20 8.38 -3.80 -9.51
C PHE A 20 8.29 -2.33 -9.02
N PHE A 21 7.13 -1.70 -9.16
CA PHE A 21 6.94 -0.33 -8.68
C PHE A 21 7.02 -0.23 -7.16
N TYR A 22 6.44 -1.18 -6.43
CA TYR A 22 6.53 -1.22 -4.96
C TYR A 22 7.95 -1.49 -4.47
N GLY A 23 8.69 -2.41 -5.12
CA GLY A 23 10.07 -2.72 -4.74
C GLY A 23 11.02 -1.55 -4.96
N THR A 24 10.84 -0.79 -6.06
CA THR A 24 11.67 0.39 -6.35
C THR A 24 11.23 1.64 -5.58
N TYR A 25 10.00 1.67 -5.05
CA TYR A 25 9.43 2.83 -4.34
C TYR A 25 10.31 3.34 -3.19
N GLY A 26 10.87 2.44 -2.38
CA GLY A 26 11.71 2.81 -1.25
C GLY A 26 12.99 3.53 -1.68
N ILE A 27 13.60 3.08 -2.78
CA ILE A 27 14.81 3.69 -3.37
C ILE A 27 14.51 5.10 -3.84
N TRP A 28 13.48 5.27 -4.67
CA TRP A 28 13.07 6.59 -5.16
C TRP A 28 12.71 7.53 -4.01
N SER A 29 12.05 7.00 -2.98
CA SER A 29 11.64 7.78 -1.82
C SER A 29 12.82 8.26 -0.99
N ARG A 30 13.84 7.43 -0.79
CA ARG A 30 15.09 7.83 -0.12
C ARG A 30 15.89 8.85 -0.92
N LEU A 31 16.00 8.67 -2.24
CA LEU A 31 16.70 9.62 -3.11
C LEU A 31 16.04 11.01 -3.09
N MET A 32 14.71 11.06 -3.15
CA MET A 32 13.95 12.31 -3.07
C MET A 32 13.99 12.97 -1.69
N ALA A 33 14.12 12.19 -0.61
CA ALA A 33 14.13 12.70 0.76
C ALA A 33 15.32 13.65 1.06
N VAL A 34 16.37 13.63 0.22
CA VAL A 34 17.50 14.56 0.31
C VAL A 34 17.11 15.98 -0.12
N SER A 35 16.21 16.10 -1.10
CA SER A 35 15.84 17.38 -1.72
C SER A 35 14.47 17.90 -1.30
N PHE A 36 13.60 17.04 -0.78
CA PHE A 36 12.23 17.38 -0.39
C PHE A 36 11.97 17.01 1.07
N GLY A 37 11.26 17.88 1.79
CA GLY A 37 10.73 17.54 3.11
C GLY A 37 9.70 16.41 3.03
N GLU A 38 9.58 15.63 4.10
CA GLU A 38 8.72 14.42 4.18
C GLU A 38 7.26 14.71 3.78
N PHE A 39 6.70 15.81 4.29
CA PHE A 39 5.34 16.25 3.96
C PHE A 39 5.21 16.77 2.53
N THR A 40 6.20 17.52 2.04
CA THR A 40 6.22 18.02 0.66
C THR A 40 6.23 16.86 -0.34
N GLN A 41 7.02 15.83 -0.06
CA GLN A 41 7.10 14.63 -0.90
C GLN A 41 5.75 13.88 -0.95
N ALA A 42 5.07 13.72 0.19
CA ALA A 42 3.75 13.11 0.24
C ALA A 42 2.69 13.95 -0.51
N TRP A 43 2.68 15.26 -0.27
CA TRP A 43 1.74 16.21 -0.88
C TRP A 43 1.89 16.27 -2.40
N THR A 44 3.12 16.47 -2.89
CA THR A 44 3.39 16.58 -4.33
C THR A 44 3.02 15.30 -5.07
N ARG A 45 3.28 14.12 -4.48
CA ARG A 45 2.84 12.84 -5.05
C ARG A 45 1.32 12.71 -5.10
N GLY A 46 0.62 13.10 -4.03
CA GLY A 46 -0.84 13.13 -4.01
C GLY A 46 -1.43 14.03 -5.09
N LEU A 47 -0.84 15.22 -5.27
CA LEU A 47 -1.25 16.16 -6.32
C LEU A 47 -1.02 15.59 -7.72
N LEU A 48 0.16 15.01 -7.98
CA LEU A 48 0.48 14.37 -9.26
C LEU A 48 -0.48 13.21 -9.57
N LEU A 49 -0.76 12.36 -8.59
CA LEU A 49 -1.75 11.27 -8.74
C LEU A 49 -3.13 11.81 -9.08
N LEU A 50 -3.57 12.88 -8.41
CA LEU A 50 -4.85 13.52 -8.69
C LEU A 50 -4.91 14.07 -10.12
N ILE A 51 -3.86 14.75 -10.58
CA ILE A 51 -3.76 15.25 -11.96
C ILE A 51 -3.83 14.09 -12.97
N VAL A 52 -3.06 13.02 -12.76
CA VAL A 52 -3.06 11.84 -13.64
C VAL A 52 -4.45 11.21 -13.70
N ILE A 53 -5.10 11.02 -12.54
CA ILE A 53 -6.44 10.45 -12.46
C ILE A 53 -7.47 11.36 -13.15
N LEU A 54 -7.37 12.68 -13.00
CA LEU A 54 -8.25 13.63 -13.69
C LEU A 54 -8.09 13.53 -15.21
N ILE A 55 -6.86 13.49 -15.73
CA ILE A 55 -6.59 13.33 -17.16
C ILE A 55 -7.14 12.00 -17.67
N LEU A 56 -6.94 10.91 -16.94
CA LEU A 56 -7.49 9.60 -17.30
C LEU A 56 -9.02 9.62 -17.28
N ASN A 57 -9.62 10.34 -16.33
CA ASN A 57 -11.07 10.47 -16.27
C ASN A 57 -11.66 11.17 -17.50
N LEU A 58 -10.94 12.12 -18.12
CA LEU A 58 -11.39 12.76 -19.36
C LEU A 58 -11.62 11.74 -20.49
N LYS A 59 -10.79 10.68 -20.57
CA LYS A 59 -10.91 9.63 -21.59
C LYS A 59 -11.81 8.47 -21.16
N PHE A 60 -11.67 8.00 -19.92
CA PHE A 60 -12.30 6.76 -19.46
C PHE A 60 -13.60 6.95 -18.66
N LYS A 61 -13.95 8.20 -18.29
CA LYS A 61 -15.17 8.53 -17.51
C LYS A 61 -15.35 7.61 -16.29
N ILE A 62 -14.27 7.44 -15.54
CA ILE A 62 -14.16 6.53 -14.39
C ILE A 62 -14.86 7.06 -13.14
N PHE A 63 -15.10 8.38 -13.06
CA PHE A 63 -15.74 8.98 -11.90
C PHE A 63 -17.21 8.61 -11.80
N LYS A 64 -17.55 8.05 -10.65
CA LYS A 64 -18.93 7.80 -10.22
C LYS A 64 -19.29 8.78 -9.12
N LYS A 65 -20.57 9.16 -9.07
CA LYS A 65 -21.10 10.01 -8.02
C LYS A 65 -20.94 9.30 -6.67
N ILE A 66 -20.34 9.98 -5.69
CA ILE A 66 -20.23 9.46 -4.33
C ILE A 66 -21.57 9.66 -3.63
N GLU A 67 -22.14 8.57 -3.13
CA GLU A 67 -23.33 8.61 -2.28
C GLU A 67 -22.95 9.10 -0.88
N ARG A 68 -23.81 9.93 -0.27
CA ARG A 68 -23.55 10.51 1.06
C ARG A 68 -23.40 9.47 2.17
N THR A 69 -24.02 8.30 2.01
CA THR A 69 -23.89 7.12 2.87
C THR A 69 -22.46 6.55 2.88
N ASN A 70 -21.72 6.68 1.78
CA ASN A 70 -20.35 6.20 1.66
C ASN A 70 -19.31 7.23 2.10
N LEU A 71 -19.73 8.49 2.32
CA LEU A 71 -18.83 9.59 2.66
C LEU A 71 -18.02 9.35 3.95
N PRO A 72 -18.60 8.79 5.05
CA PRO A 72 -17.81 8.47 6.23
C PRO A 72 -16.68 7.47 5.94
N TRP A 73 -16.93 6.45 5.12
CA TRP A 73 -15.91 5.47 4.73
C TRP A 73 -14.78 6.10 3.91
N PHE A 74 -15.12 7.01 2.99
CA PHE A 74 -14.12 7.77 2.25
C PHE A 74 -13.26 8.65 3.17
N ILE A 75 -13.87 9.29 4.17
CA ILE A 75 -13.14 10.11 5.15
C ILE A 75 -12.20 9.24 5.98
N ILE A 76 -12.66 8.08 6.46
CA ILE A 76 -11.83 7.14 7.21
C ILE A 76 -10.62 6.71 6.37
N ILE A 77 -10.84 6.29 5.12
CA ILE A 77 -9.74 5.86 4.23
C ILE A 77 -8.78 7.01 3.94
N ALA A 78 -9.27 8.22 3.69
CA ALA A 78 -8.44 9.39 3.43
C ALA A 78 -7.57 9.76 4.63
N LEU A 79 -8.16 9.78 5.84
CA LEU A 79 -7.44 10.07 7.08
C LEU A 79 -6.43 8.95 7.40
N SER A 80 -6.84 7.68 7.33
CA SER A 80 -5.92 6.56 7.55
C SER A 80 -4.77 6.54 6.54
N GLY A 81 -5.04 6.84 5.27
CA GLY A 81 -4.01 6.95 4.23
C GLY A 81 -3.04 8.10 4.48
N GLY A 82 -3.56 9.28 4.84
CA GLY A 82 -2.72 10.44 5.18
C GLY A 82 -1.85 10.19 6.42
N LEU A 83 -2.44 9.61 7.48
CA LEU A 83 -1.74 9.26 8.71
C LEU A 83 -0.75 8.11 8.54
N ASN A 84 -0.87 7.29 7.49
CA ASN A 84 0.11 6.25 7.16
C ASN A 84 1.36 6.86 6.49
N GLN A 85 1.17 7.82 5.58
CA GLN A 85 2.28 8.35 4.78
C GLN A 85 3.34 9.07 5.63
N ALA A 86 2.96 9.86 6.63
CA ALA A 86 3.93 10.62 7.44
C ALA A 86 4.88 9.71 8.25
N PRO A 87 4.40 8.75 9.07
CA PRO A 87 5.27 7.78 9.75
C PRO A 87 6.10 6.93 8.77
N TYR A 88 5.55 6.62 7.61
CA TYR A 88 6.25 5.82 6.60
C TYR A 88 7.47 6.55 6.01
N PHE A 89 7.32 7.84 5.64
CA PHE A 89 8.45 8.65 5.20
C PHE A 89 9.44 8.94 6.32
N PHE A 90 8.96 9.18 7.53
CA PHE A 90 9.81 9.33 8.71
C PHE A 90 10.71 8.09 8.92
N GLY A 91 10.13 6.89 8.78
CA GLY A 91 10.86 5.63 8.82
C GLY A 91 11.94 5.55 7.74
N PHE A 92 11.62 5.90 6.49
CA PHE A 92 12.61 5.90 5.40
C PHE A 92 13.73 6.93 5.57
N LYS A 93 13.53 7.99 6.35
CA LYS A 93 14.56 8.98 6.64
C LYS A 93 15.52 8.54 7.74
N HIS A 94 15.01 7.92 8.80
CA HIS A 94 15.80 7.58 9.98
C HIS A 94 16.31 6.13 10.01
N LEU A 95 15.70 5.25 9.22
CA LEU A 95 16.10 3.85 9.12
C LEU A 95 16.69 3.54 7.74
N THR A 96 17.36 2.39 7.63
CA THR A 96 17.72 1.85 6.32
C THR A 96 16.44 1.51 5.54
N ILE A 97 16.51 1.56 4.21
CA ILE A 97 15.38 1.24 3.34
C ILE A 97 14.85 -0.18 3.64
N GLY A 98 15.74 -1.14 3.90
CA GLY A 98 15.39 -2.51 4.25
C GLY A 98 14.56 -2.58 5.54
N THR A 99 15.06 -2.00 6.64
CA THR A 99 14.36 -2.03 7.94
C THR A 99 13.04 -1.27 7.90
N ALA A 100 12.99 -0.09 7.25
CA ALA A 100 11.75 0.68 7.09
C ALA A 100 10.68 -0.12 6.31
N THR A 101 11.08 -0.76 5.23
CA THR A 101 10.19 -1.58 4.39
C THR A 101 9.71 -2.82 5.14
N MET A 102 10.60 -3.48 5.90
CA MET A 102 10.27 -4.61 6.76
C MET A 102 9.21 -4.24 7.81
N LEU A 103 9.43 -3.15 8.54
CA LEU A 103 8.50 -2.68 9.57
C LEU A 103 7.15 -2.31 8.97
N PHE A 104 7.13 -1.68 7.79
CA PHE A 104 5.89 -1.36 7.08
C PHE A 104 5.10 -2.62 6.72
N TYR A 105 5.73 -3.61 6.09
CA TYR A 105 5.02 -4.85 5.73
C TYR A 105 4.62 -5.68 6.95
N ALA A 106 5.45 -5.73 8.00
CA ALA A 106 5.11 -6.39 9.25
C ALA A 106 3.89 -5.73 9.92
N ALA A 107 3.87 -4.39 10.00
CA ALA A 107 2.74 -3.65 10.54
C ALA A 107 1.46 -3.85 9.71
N LEU A 108 1.59 -3.92 8.38
CA LEU A 108 0.46 -4.17 7.48
C LEU A 108 -0.13 -5.57 7.68
N VAL A 109 0.71 -6.60 7.78
CA VAL A 109 0.28 -7.98 8.01
C VAL A 109 -0.37 -8.12 9.39
N ILE A 110 0.29 -7.63 10.45
CA ILE A 110 -0.26 -7.68 11.82
C ILE A 110 -1.56 -6.87 11.91
N GLY A 111 -1.57 -5.66 11.36
CA GLY A 111 -2.74 -4.78 11.33
C GLY A 111 -3.91 -5.42 10.60
N GLY A 112 -3.68 -6.10 9.48
CA GLY A 112 -4.70 -6.85 8.76
C GLY A 112 -5.35 -7.95 9.60
N TYR A 113 -4.56 -8.70 10.36
CA TYR A 113 -5.07 -9.73 11.27
C TYR A 113 -5.85 -9.14 12.45
N LEU A 114 -5.36 -8.04 13.03
CA LEU A 114 -6.03 -7.35 14.14
C LEU A 114 -7.37 -6.74 13.70
N ILE A 115 -7.38 -6.01 12.58
CA ILE A 115 -8.60 -5.43 12.01
C ILE A 115 -9.56 -6.53 11.56
N GLY A 116 -9.06 -7.61 10.94
CA GLY A 116 -9.85 -8.79 10.57
C GLY A 116 -10.58 -9.39 11.77
N LYS A 117 -9.87 -9.56 12.90
CA LYS A 117 -10.47 -10.06 14.13
C LYS A 117 -11.45 -9.07 14.76
N LEU A 118 -11.10 -7.78 14.84
CA LEU A 118 -11.89 -6.78 15.55
C LEU A 118 -13.10 -6.28 14.76
N ALA A 119 -12.94 -5.96 13.49
CA ALA A 119 -13.98 -5.38 12.65
C ALA A 119 -14.87 -6.43 11.97
N PHE A 120 -14.31 -7.61 11.65
CA PHE A 120 -15.02 -8.66 10.92
C PHE A 120 -15.29 -9.92 11.76
N ASN A 121 -14.93 -9.91 13.06
CA ASN A 121 -15.08 -11.05 13.97
C ASN A 121 -14.47 -12.36 13.42
N GLU A 122 -13.38 -12.26 12.66
CA GLU A 122 -12.74 -13.44 12.10
C GLU A 122 -12.12 -14.32 13.19
N LYS A 123 -12.44 -15.62 13.14
CA LYS A 123 -11.74 -16.62 13.96
C LYS A 123 -10.33 -16.82 13.41
N ILE A 124 -9.33 -16.47 14.21
CA ILE A 124 -7.93 -16.74 13.88
C ILE A 124 -7.64 -18.22 14.21
N THR A 125 -7.52 -19.04 13.17
CA THR A 125 -7.19 -20.46 13.29
C THR A 125 -5.69 -20.66 13.54
N ILE A 126 -5.29 -21.85 13.99
CA ILE A 126 -3.88 -22.17 14.22
C ILE A 126 -3.04 -22.01 12.94
N THR A 127 -3.61 -22.34 11.78
CA THR A 127 -2.99 -22.14 10.47
C THR A 127 -2.70 -20.66 10.19
N LYS A 128 -3.60 -19.75 10.58
CA LYS A 128 -3.42 -18.31 10.45
C LYS A 128 -2.29 -17.81 11.35
N TYR A 129 -2.15 -18.33 12.57
CA TYR A 129 -1.03 -18.02 13.46
C TYR A 129 0.33 -18.50 12.92
N ILE A 130 0.39 -19.75 12.43
CA ILE A 130 1.60 -20.30 11.82
C ILE A 130 1.99 -19.48 10.58
N SER A 131 1.03 -19.11 9.75
CA SER A 131 1.27 -18.28 8.56
C SER A 131 1.78 -16.89 8.92
N LEU A 132 1.24 -16.28 9.98
CA LEU A 132 1.72 -14.99 10.50
C LEU A 132 3.18 -15.09 10.97
N PHE A 133 3.52 -16.15 11.70
CA PHE A 133 4.89 -16.39 12.15
C PHE A 133 5.85 -16.57 10.97
N LEU A 134 5.49 -17.42 9.99
CA LEU A 134 6.29 -17.64 8.77
C LEU A 134 6.45 -16.36 7.96
N ALA A 135 5.41 -15.53 7.84
CA ALA A 135 5.49 -14.26 7.14
C ALA A 135 6.48 -13.30 7.80
N ILE A 136 6.43 -13.17 9.14
CA ILE A 136 7.35 -12.32 9.90
C ILE A 136 8.79 -12.85 9.79
N ALA A 137 8.98 -14.17 9.94
CA ALA A 137 10.30 -14.79 9.78
C ALA A 137 10.87 -14.59 8.37
N GLY A 138 10.05 -14.76 7.32
CA GLY A 138 10.46 -14.50 5.94
C GLY A 138 10.86 -13.04 5.70
N MET A 139 10.10 -12.09 6.24
CA MET A 139 10.45 -10.67 6.18
C MET A 139 11.79 -10.37 6.89
N LEU A 140 12.05 -10.98 8.05
CA LEU A 140 13.31 -10.81 8.77
C LEU A 140 14.52 -11.35 7.98
N VAL A 141 14.34 -12.41 7.19
CA VAL A 141 15.42 -12.96 6.35
C VAL A 141 15.66 -12.10 5.11
N ILE A 142 14.60 -11.60 4.48
CA ILE A 142 14.69 -10.81 3.24
C ILE A 142 15.30 -9.42 3.48
N TYR A 143 14.95 -8.79 4.60
CA TYR A 143 15.28 -7.39 4.88
C TYR A 143 16.38 -7.19 5.94
N ARG A 144 17.08 -8.26 6.32
CA ARG A 144 18.28 -8.21 7.17
C ARG A 144 19.49 -7.66 6.44
#